data_AF-F6D009-F1
#
_entry.id   AF-F6D009-F1
#
_cell.length_a   1.000
_cell.length_b   1.000
_cell.length_c   1.000
_cell.angle_alpha   90.00
_cell.angle_beta   90.00
_cell.angle_gamma   90.00
#
_symmetry.space_group_name_H-M   'P 1'
#
loop_
_entity.id
_entity.type
_entity.pdbx_description
1 polymer ?
#
loop_
_entity_poly.entity_id
_entity_poly.type
_entity_poly.pdbx_seq_one_letter_code
_entity_poly.pdbx_strand_id
1 'polypeptide(L)'
;MARKANISRQEILQACWTLIDKHQYPNIPRVAQYFLDKDGRQCSNTTLLNAINQWQLDYDAHEKQIESNLNDRLATPINQFMREAAKQINQLIEEKAFDMEAGHKQKQSAIDSEYLSLSESLTTLEETHQELKEEHHSHQILTNRLSQENQYLEKRLNDVMSYNQQLKTQLEEALLANETLRLNLAQRELDLAKQDAHIQSLKQTHADELSRQQKEKQFTDQTNQQWQEIRDQLRSLNSSVNSLQDKDNDRGRRK
;
A
#
# COMPACT_ATOMS: atom_id res chain seq x y z
N MET A 1 133.48 6.46 41.23
CA MET A 1 133.92 7.03 39.94
C MET A 1 133.06 6.43 38.82
N ALA A 2 132.11 7.18 38.28
CA ALA A 2 131.25 6.73 37.20
C ALA A 2 131.97 6.93 35.85
N ARG A 3 132.07 5.85 35.06
CA ARG A 3 132.60 5.91 33.69
C ARG A 3 131.59 6.68 32.83
N LYS A 4 131.99 7.81 32.23
CA LYS A 4 131.22 8.52 31.20
C LYS A 4 131.16 7.67 29.92
N ALA A 5 130.27 6.69 29.87
CA ALA A 5 129.87 6.06 28.62
C ALA A 5 128.72 6.89 28.02
N ASN A 6 128.91 7.43 26.82
CA ASN A 6 127.89 8.24 26.15
C ASN A 6 126.65 7.38 25.85
N ILE A 7 125.49 7.80 26.35
CA ILE A 7 124.20 7.20 25.98
C ILE A 7 123.87 7.64 24.55
N SER A 8 123.61 6.68 23.67
CA SER A 8 123.25 6.94 22.28
C SER A 8 121.80 7.41 22.14
N ARG A 9 121.52 8.14 21.05
CA ARG A 9 120.14 8.56 20.73
C ARG A 9 119.19 7.37 20.57
N GLN A 10 119.65 6.26 19.99
CA GLN A 10 118.85 5.06 19.80
C GLN A 10 118.49 4.39 21.14
N GLU A 11 119.42 4.34 22.09
CA GLU A 11 119.13 3.85 23.44
C GLU A 11 118.04 4.70 24.11
N ILE A 12 118.09 6.03 23.96
CA ILE A 12 117.08 6.94 24.52
C ILE A 12 115.69 6.70 23.89
N LEU A 13 115.62 6.53 22.57
CA LEU A 13 114.37 6.20 21.88
C LEU A 13 113.78 4.87 22.38
N GLN A 14 114.61 3.83 22.54
CA GLN A 14 114.20 2.53 23.05
C GLN A 14 113.70 2.61 24.51
N ALA A 15 114.36 3.43 25.34
CA ALA A 15 113.91 3.72 26.69
C ALA A 15 112.54 4.40 26.69
N CYS A 16 112.29 5.34 25.77
CA CYS A 16 110.99 6.01 25.65
C CYS A 16 109.87 5.02 25.30
N TRP A 17 110.11 4.10 24.36
CA TRP A 17 109.17 3.01 24.05
C TRP A 17 108.92 2.10 25.26
N THR A 18 109.98 1.68 25.96
CA THR A 18 109.88 0.83 27.15
C THR A 18 109.11 1.51 28.29
N LEU A 19 109.22 2.84 28.41
CA LEU A 19 108.50 3.61 29.42
C LEU A 19 107.00 3.69 29.09
N ILE A 20 106.64 3.89 27.82
CA ILE A 20 105.24 3.84 27.39
C ILE A 20 104.62 2.45 27.57
N ASP A 21 105.35 1.37 27.30
CA ASP A 21 104.89 -0.01 27.57
C ASP A 21 104.57 -0.22 29.06
N LYS A 22 105.22 0.54 29.95
CA LYS A 22 104.97 0.54 31.40
C LYS A 22 103.94 1.60 31.84
N HIS A 23 103.22 2.22 30.90
CA HIS A 23 102.29 3.32 31.13
C HIS A 23 102.92 4.58 31.77
N GLN A 24 104.21 4.82 31.52
CA GLN A 24 104.93 5.98 32.02
C GLN A 24 105.32 6.91 30.87
N TYR A 25 104.78 8.12 30.84
CA TYR A 25 105.16 9.11 29.83
C TYR A 25 106.66 9.44 29.92
N PRO A 26 107.42 9.35 28.81
CA PRO A 26 108.84 9.62 28.79
C PRO A 26 109.10 11.13 28.79
N ASN A 27 109.51 11.64 29.94
CA ASN A 27 110.01 13.01 30.11
C ASN A 27 111.49 12.97 30.55
N ILE A 28 112.18 14.10 30.48
CA ILE A 28 113.62 14.18 30.80
C ILE A 28 113.95 13.52 32.15
N PRO A 29 113.22 13.80 33.27
CA PRO A 29 113.49 13.15 34.55
C PRO A 29 113.34 11.64 34.51
N ARG A 30 112.29 11.10 33.88
CA ARG A 30 112.01 9.66 33.85
C ARG A 30 112.97 8.90 32.95
N VAL A 31 113.36 9.47 31.82
CA VAL A 31 114.34 8.86 30.93
C VAL A 31 115.73 8.90 31.58
N ALA A 32 116.09 10.01 32.23
CA ALA A 32 117.33 10.09 33.01
C ALA A 32 117.35 9.06 34.15
N GLN A 33 116.24 8.92 34.88
CA GLN A 33 116.08 7.93 35.93
C GLN A 33 116.16 6.50 35.39
N TYR A 34 115.55 6.21 34.23
CA TYR A 34 115.62 4.91 33.58
C TYR A 34 117.07 4.47 33.33
N PHE A 35 117.94 5.36 32.84
CA PHE A 35 119.36 5.02 32.64
C PHE A 35 120.18 5.01 33.93
N LEU A 36 119.78 5.81 34.92
CA LEU A 36 120.39 5.81 36.24
C LEU A 36 120.13 4.48 36.96
N ASP A 37 118.89 4.00 36.94
CA ASP A 37 118.48 2.75 37.57
C ASP A 37 119.02 1.52 36.85
N LYS A 38 119.17 1.60 35.52
CA LYS A 38 119.65 0.49 34.68
C LYS A 38 121.17 0.31 34.77
N ASP A 39 121.93 1.36 34.49
CA ASP A 39 123.40 1.28 34.34
C ASP A 39 124.16 2.43 35.03
N GLY A 40 123.49 3.32 35.78
CA GLY A 40 124.11 4.47 36.45
C GLY A 40 124.63 5.58 35.52
N ARG A 41 124.25 5.57 34.23
CA ARG A 41 124.75 6.52 33.21
C ARG A 41 123.93 7.82 33.21
N GLN A 42 124.59 8.94 32.93
CA GLN A 42 123.96 10.26 32.83
C GLN A 42 124.18 10.88 31.44
N CYS A 43 123.16 11.59 30.94
CA CYS A 43 123.18 12.30 29.65
C CYS A 43 122.77 13.76 29.84
N SER A 44 123.09 14.64 28.88
CA SER A 44 122.64 16.04 28.95
C SER A 44 121.13 16.14 28.70
N ASN A 45 120.47 17.07 29.39
CA ASN A 45 119.05 17.34 29.21
C ASN A 45 118.70 17.73 27.76
N THR A 46 119.61 18.40 27.06
CA THR A 46 119.44 18.76 25.65
C THR A 46 119.42 17.54 24.72
N THR A 47 120.27 16.54 24.98
CA THR A 47 120.31 15.29 24.20
C THR A 47 119.08 14.44 24.49
N LEU A 48 118.65 14.37 25.75
CA LEU A 48 117.41 13.71 26.16
C LEU A 48 116.20 14.38 25.52
N LEU A 49 116.10 15.72 25.56
CA LEU A 49 114.98 16.47 24.98
C LEU A 49 114.87 16.25 23.47
N ASN A 50 115.98 16.34 22.73
CA ASN A 50 115.98 16.14 21.28
C ASN A 50 115.58 14.71 20.89
N ALA A 51 115.99 13.72 21.68
CA ALA A 51 115.61 12.33 21.46
C ALA A 51 114.14 12.07 21.84
N ILE A 52 113.65 12.65 22.94
CA ILE A 52 112.24 12.56 23.36
C ILE A 52 111.33 13.23 22.33
N ASN A 53 111.70 14.41 21.81
CA ASN A 53 110.92 15.09 20.77
C ASN A 53 110.85 14.26 19.47
N GLN A 54 111.95 13.59 19.10
CA GLN A 54 111.93 12.68 17.95
C GLN A 54 111.03 11.47 18.22
N TRP A 55 111.14 10.86 19.40
CA TRP A 55 110.27 9.77 19.80
C TRP A 55 108.80 10.18 19.76
N GLN A 56 108.46 11.40 20.19
CA GLN A 56 107.10 11.90 20.16
C GLN A 56 106.56 12.00 18.72
N LEU A 57 107.37 12.50 17.77
CA LEU A 57 107.01 12.52 16.35
C LEU A 57 106.82 11.11 15.78
N ASP A 58 107.70 10.17 16.14
CA ASP A 58 107.63 8.78 15.69
C ASP A 58 106.41 8.06 16.30
N TYR A 59 106.07 8.39 17.56
CA TYR A 59 104.89 7.88 18.27
C TYR A 59 103.59 8.39 17.65
N ASP A 60 103.49 9.70 17.39
CA ASP A 60 102.32 10.30 16.74
C ASP A 60 102.10 9.74 15.32
N ALA A 61 103.20 9.45 14.60
CA ALA A 61 103.14 8.80 13.29
C ALA A 61 102.64 7.34 13.40
N HIS A 62 103.12 6.61 14.41
CA HIS A 62 102.71 5.24 14.68
C HIS A 62 101.23 5.14 15.10
N GLU A 63 100.73 6.04 15.95
CA GLU A 63 99.30 6.09 16.32
C GLU A 63 98.41 6.38 15.10
N LYS A 64 98.75 7.39 14.30
CA LYS A 64 98.01 7.70 13.06
C LYS A 64 97.99 6.52 12.10
N GLN A 65 99.09 5.76 12.01
CA GLN A 65 99.16 4.57 11.17
C GLN A 65 98.28 3.44 11.71
N ILE A 66 98.22 3.24 13.04
CA ILE A 66 97.32 2.27 13.68
C ILE A 66 95.85 2.66 13.41
N GLU A 67 95.49 3.91 13.61
CA GLU A 67 94.14 4.42 13.35
C GLU A 67 93.74 4.24 11.89
N SER A 68 94.61 4.61 10.94
CA SER A 68 94.38 4.38 9.51
C SER A 68 94.18 2.90 9.20
N ASN A 69 95.05 2.03 9.72
CA ASN A 69 94.97 0.58 9.47
C ASN A 69 93.69 -0.04 10.07
N LEU A 70 93.26 0.41 11.25
CA LEU A 70 92.00 -0.01 11.87
C LEU A 70 90.82 0.45 11.02
N ASN A 71 90.84 1.70 10.56
CA ASN A 71 89.78 2.26 9.74
C ASN A 71 89.67 1.52 8.40
N ASP A 72 90.80 1.23 7.73
CA ASP A 72 90.82 0.48 6.47
C ASP A 72 90.33 -0.96 6.63
N ARG A 73 90.71 -1.63 7.72
CA ARG A 73 90.25 -3.00 8.02
C ARG A 73 88.78 -3.07 8.36
N LEU A 74 88.23 -2.07 9.05
CA LEU A 74 86.83 -2.05 9.49
C LEU A 74 85.88 -1.45 8.46
N ALA A 75 86.33 -0.53 7.62
CA ALA A 75 85.49 0.14 6.64
C ALA A 75 84.81 -0.84 5.67
N THR A 76 85.55 -1.85 5.20
CA THR A 76 85.02 -2.85 4.26
C THR A 76 83.88 -3.69 4.86
N PRO A 77 84.06 -4.37 6.01
CA PRO A 77 82.98 -5.14 6.63
C PRO A 77 81.81 -4.27 7.09
N ILE A 78 82.05 -3.04 7.58
CA ILE A 78 80.98 -2.10 7.93
C ILE A 78 80.16 -1.73 6.69
N ASN A 79 80.83 -1.38 5.58
CA ASN A 79 80.13 -1.02 4.34
C ASN A 79 79.38 -2.21 3.74
N GLN A 80 79.92 -3.43 3.83
CA GLN A 80 79.21 -4.65 3.42
C GLN A 80 77.97 -4.87 4.28
N PHE A 81 78.10 -4.78 5.60
CA PHE A 81 76.95 -4.90 6.52
C PHE A 81 75.88 -3.85 6.23
N MET A 82 76.27 -2.58 6.02
CA MET A 82 75.33 -1.50 5.71
C MET A 82 74.60 -1.74 4.39
N ARG A 83 75.29 -2.26 3.36
CA ARG A 83 74.66 -2.62 2.08
C ARG A 83 73.68 -3.79 2.24
N GLU A 84 74.07 -4.82 2.97
CA GLU A 84 73.22 -6.00 3.19
C GLU A 84 71.97 -5.62 4.00
N ALA A 85 72.15 -4.83 5.07
CA ALA A 85 71.05 -4.32 5.89
C ALA A 85 70.11 -3.43 5.07
N ALA A 86 70.65 -2.50 4.27
CA ALA A 86 69.84 -1.66 3.39
C ALA A 86 69.06 -2.49 2.36
N LYS A 87 69.68 -3.53 1.78
CA LYS A 87 69.02 -4.43 0.84
C LYS A 87 67.87 -5.20 1.51
N GLN A 88 68.09 -5.77 2.68
CA GLN A 88 67.04 -6.50 3.42
C GLN A 88 65.89 -5.57 3.83
N ILE A 89 66.20 -4.36 4.30
CA ILE A 89 65.19 -3.36 4.65
C ILE A 89 64.38 -2.97 3.41
N ASN A 90 65.03 -2.72 2.26
CA ASN A 90 64.31 -2.39 1.03
C ASN A 90 63.43 -3.54 0.55
N GLN A 91 63.89 -4.79 0.61
CA GLN A 91 63.07 -5.95 0.27
C GLN A 91 61.83 -6.05 1.17
N LEU A 92 61.98 -5.87 2.48
CA LEU A 92 60.86 -5.87 3.41
C LEU A 92 59.87 -4.71 3.15
N ILE A 93 60.38 -3.54 2.78
CA ILE A 93 59.56 -2.38 2.42
C ILE A 93 58.77 -2.68 1.14
N GLU A 94 59.40 -3.25 0.12
CA GLU A 94 58.76 -3.61 -1.15
C GLU A 94 57.68 -4.69 -0.94
N GLU A 95 57.96 -5.74 -0.17
CA GLU A 95 56.98 -6.76 0.19
C GLU A 95 55.78 -6.16 0.93
N LYS A 96 56.03 -5.28 1.91
CA LYS A 96 54.94 -4.63 2.66
C LYS A 96 54.15 -3.65 1.82
N ALA A 97 54.80 -2.91 0.92
CA ALA A 97 54.11 -2.04 -0.02
C ALA A 97 53.19 -2.85 -0.94
N PHE A 98 53.67 -3.99 -1.44
CA PHE A 98 52.89 -4.90 -2.26
C PHE A 98 51.69 -5.50 -1.51
N ASP A 99 51.90 -6.00 -0.28
CA ASP A 99 50.83 -6.53 0.58
C ASP A 99 49.74 -5.48 0.82
N MET A 100 50.14 -4.23 1.11
CA MET A 100 49.20 -3.13 1.32
C MET A 100 48.41 -2.79 0.07
N GLU A 101 49.05 -2.74 -1.09
CA GLU A 101 48.38 -2.44 -2.36
C GLU A 101 47.40 -3.56 -2.77
N ALA A 102 47.79 -4.82 -2.59
CA ALA A 102 46.93 -5.97 -2.82
C ALA A 102 45.70 -5.94 -1.88
N GLY A 103 45.92 -5.68 -0.58
CA GLY A 103 44.84 -5.53 0.39
C GLY A 103 43.91 -4.36 0.07
N HIS A 104 44.45 -3.24 -0.42
CA HIS A 104 43.65 -2.09 -0.86
C HIS A 104 42.79 -2.45 -2.08
N LYS A 105 43.36 -3.10 -3.09
CA LYS A 105 42.62 -3.55 -4.29
C LYS A 105 41.49 -4.51 -3.94
N GLN A 106 41.74 -5.45 -3.03
CA GLN A 106 40.72 -6.40 -2.58
C GLN A 106 39.57 -5.70 -1.84
N LYS A 107 39.89 -4.75 -0.95
CA LYS A 107 38.88 -3.93 -0.26
C LYS A 107 38.07 -3.11 -1.23
N GLN A 108 38.72 -2.45 -2.20
CA GLN A 108 38.03 -1.66 -3.22
C GLN A 108 37.08 -2.55 -4.04
N SER A 109 37.55 -3.72 -4.50
CA SER A 109 36.71 -4.65 -5.26
C SER A 109 35.52 -5.17 -4.46
N ALA A 110 35.67 -5.39 -3.15
CA ALA A 110 34.56 -5.79 -2.29
C ALA A 110 33.53 -4.67 -2.15
N ILE A 111 33.98 -3.44 -1.91
CA ILE A 111 33.12 -2.25 -1.82
C ILE A 111 32.38 -2.02 -3.14
N ASP A 112 33.07 -2.09 -4.27
CA ASP A 112 32.46 -1.88 -5.59
C ASP A 112 31.41 -2.97 -5.88
N SER A 113 31.68 -4.22 -5.53
CA SER A 113 30.72 -5.34 -5.68
C SER A 113 29.49 -5.18 -4.79
N GLU A 114 29.69 -4.80 -3.53
CA GLU A 114 28.58 -4.56 -2.59
C GLU A 114 27.73 -3.36 -3.04
N TYR A 115 28.37 -2.29 -3.50
CA TYR A 115 27.70 -1.11 -4.03
C TYR A 115 26.86 -1.44 -5.26
N LEU A 116 27.40 -2.24 -6.20
CA LEU A 116 26.66 -2.70 -7.37
C LEU A 116 25.45 -3.55 -6.98
N SER A 117 25.61 -4.48 -6.03
CA SER A 117 24.50 -5.30 -5.55
C SER A 117 23.40 -4.48 -4.86
N LEU A 118 23.79 -3.51 -4.03
CA LEU A 118 22.85 -2.58 -3.40
C LEU A 118 22.15 -1.70 -4.42
N SER A 119 22.88 -1.21 -5.43
CA SER A 119 22.30 -0.42 -6.53
C SER A 119 21.29 -1.24 -7.33
N GLU A 120 21.60 -2.50 -7.64
CA GLU A 120 20.68 -3.40 -8.36
C GLU A 120 19.42 -3.68 -7.52
N SER A 121 19.60 -3.97 -6.22
CA SER A 121 18.48 -4.12 -5.28
C SER A 121 17.64 -2.86 -5.16
N LEU A 122 18.24 -1.66 -5.23
CA LEU A 122 17.52 -0.40 -5.19
C LEU A 122 16.70 -0.22 -6.47
N THR A 123 17.30 -0.47 -7.65
CA THR A 123 16.59 -0.34 -8.93
C THR A 123 15.40 -1.28 -9.03
N THR A 124 15.56 -2.54 -8.64
CA THR A 124 14.45 -3.51 -8.63
C THR A 124 13.35 -3.11 -7.63
N LEU A 125 13.72 -2.57 -6.47
CA LEU A 125 12.74 -2.07 -5.51
C LEU A 125 11.98 -0.84 -6.05
N GLU A 126 12.67 0.06 -6.75
CA GLU A 126 12.04 1.22 -7.39
C GLU A 126 11.06 0.81 -8.50
N GLU A 127 11.44 -0.17 -9.32
CA GLU A 127 10.58 -0.74 -10.37
C GLU A 127 9.32 -1.38 -9.76
N THR A 128 9.48 -2.29 -8.79
CA THR A 128 8.33 -2.94 -8.14
C THR A 128 7.42 -1.95 -7.41
N HIS A 129 7.98 -0.90 -6.81
CA HIS A 129 7.18 0.16 -6.19
C HIS A 129 6.38 0.95 -7.22
N GLN A 130 6.97 1.23 -8.39
CA GLN A 130 6.28 1.92 -9.47
C GLN A 130 5.14 1.08 -10.04
N GLU A 131 5.35 -0.22 -10.26
CA GLU A 131 4.31 -1.16 -10.70
C GLU A 131 3.14 -1.20 -9.69
N LEU A 132 3.44 -1.35 -8.40
CA LEU A 132 2.42 -1.38 -7.35
C LEU A 132 1.60 -0.07 -7.29
N LYS A 133 2.27 1.07 -7.53
CA LYS A 133 1.60 2.38 -7.56
C LYS A 133 0.63 2.49 -8.74
N GLU A 134 1.00 1.96 -9.90
CA GLU A 134 0.15 1.92 -11.09
C GLU A 134 -1.06 0.98 -10.89
N GLU A 135 -0.84 -0.21 -10.31
CA GLU A 135 -1.94 -1.11 -9.93
C GLU A 135 -2.89 -0.48 -8.91
N HIS A 136 -2.34 0.19 -7.88
CA HIS A 136 -3.16 0.87 -6.88
C HIS A 136 -4.01 1.97 -7.52
N HIS A 137 -3.45 2.75 -8.44
CA HIS A 137 -4.17 3.78 -9.17
C HIS A 137 -5.29 3.18 -10.03
N SER A 138 -5.01 2.10 -10.75
CA SER A 138 -5.99 1.33 -11.52
C SER A 138 -7.15 0.84 -10.63
N HIS A 139 -6.83 0.21 -9.50
CA HIS A 139 -7.82 -0.26 -8.54
C HIS A 139 -8.66 0.88 -7.93
N GLN A 140 -8.05 2.03 -7.68
CA GLN A 140 -8.75 3.21 -7.18
C GLN A 140 -9.77 3.73 -8.21
N ILE A 141 -9.40 3.78 -9.49
CA ILE A 141 -10.32 4.14 -10.58
C ILE A 141 -11.48 3.14 -10.66
N LEU A 142 -11.19 1.84 -10.62
CA LEU A 142 -12.22 0.80 -10.67
C LEU A 142 -13.18 0.90 -9.48
N THR A 143 -12.65 1.11 -8.28
CA THR A 143 -13.46 1.24 -7.06
C THR A 143 -14.38 2.46 -7.14
N ASN A 144 -13.87 3.60 -7.63
CA ASN A 144 -14.67 4.79 -7.83
C ASN A 144 -15.79 4.56 -8.85
N ARG A 145 -15.50 3.84 -9.94
CA ARG A 145 -16.49 3.49 -10.96
C ARG A 145 -17.59 2.59 -10.40
N LEU A 146 -17.21 1.53 -9.68
CA LEU A 146 -18.16 0.63 -9.03
C LEU A 146 -19.00 1.35 -7.98
N SER A 147 -18.41 2.29 -7.23
CA SER A 147 -19.14 3.11 -6.27
C SER A 147 -20.20 3.98 -6.96
N GLN A 148 -19.87 4.62 -8.08
CA GLN A 148 -20.82 5.40 -8.87
C GLN A 148 -21.95 4.54 -9.45
N GLU A 149 -21.61 3.35 -9.96
CA GLU A 149 -22.59 2.40 -10.49
C GLU A 149 -23.55 1.91 -9.40
N ASN A 150 -23.04 1.56 -8.22
CA ASN A 150 -23.87 1.21 -7.07
C ASN A 150 -24.80 2.35 -6.66
N GLN A 151 -24.32 3.59 -6.56
CA GLN A 151 -25.17 4.74 -6.25
C GLN A 151 -26.27 4.96 -7.30
N TYR A 152 -25.97 4.73 -8.57
CA TYR A 152 -26.95 4.81 -9.64
C TYR A 152 -28.02 3.71 -9.51
N LEU A 153 -27.60 2.46 -9.26
CA LEU A 153 -28.51 1.33 -9.07
C LEU A 153 -29.39 1.49 -7.83
N GLU A 154 -28.84 2.00 -6.72
CA GLU A 154 -29.60 2.31 -5.51
C GLU A 154 -30.69 3.36 -5.77
N LYS A 155 -30.37 4.44 -6.49
CA LYS A 155 -31.37 5.45 -6.88
C LYS A 155 -32.48 4.84 -7.73
N ARG A 156 -32.11 4.05 -8.75
CA ARG A 156 -33.08 3.39 -9.63
C ARG A 156 -33.97 2.40 -8.87
N LEU A 157 -33.41 1.67 -7.91
CA LEU A 157 -34.16 0.77 -7.05
C LEU A 157 -35.19 1.54 -6.21
N ASN A 158 -34.78 2.66 -5.61
CA ASN A 158 -35.68 3.52 -4.84
C ASN A 158 -36.83 4.08 -5.69
N ASP A 159 -36.54 4.53 -6.91
CA ASP A 159 -37.57 5.02 -7.85
C ASP A 159 -38.59 3.92 -8.20
N VAL A 160 -38.10 2.70 -8.49
CA VAL A 160 -38.96 1.54 -8.78
C VAL A 160 -39.79 1.15 -7.56
N MET A 161 -39.24 1.21 -6.35
CA MET A 161 -40.00 0.94 -5.13
C MET A 161 -41.11 1.98 -4.92
N SER A 162 -40.82 3.27 -5.11
CA SER A 162 -41.81 4.34 -5.01
C SER A 162 -42.93 4.16 -6.04
N TYR A 163 -42.57 3.86 -7.29
CA TYR A 163 -43.54 3.60 -8.35
C TYR A 163 -44.42 2.38 -8.06
N ASN A 164 -43.84 1.28 -7.58
CA ASN A 164 -44.62 0.10 -7.18
C ASN A 164 -45.59 0.40 -6.03
N GLN A 165 -45.18 1.27 -5.08
CA GLN A 165 -46.06 1.69 -4.00
C GLN A 165 -47.25 2.49 -4.52
N GLN A 166 -47.03 3.40 -5.47
CA GLN A 166 -48.12 4.15 -6.12
C GLN A 166 -49.05 3.24 -6.93
N LEU A 167 -48.51 2.27 -7.67
CA LEU A 167 -49.33 1.29 -8.38
C LEU A 167 -50.16 0.45 -7.42
N LYS A 168 -49.59 0.06 -6.27
CA LYS A 168 -50.31 -0.69 -5.24
C LYS A 168 -51.48 0.12 -4.68
N THR A 169 -51.29 1.40 -4.38
CA THR A 169 -52.38 2.27 -3.90
C THR A 169 -53.46 2.45 -4.97
N GLN A 170 -53.07 2.66 -6.23
CA GLN A 170 -54.04 2.77 -7.35
C GLN A 170 -54.84 1.48 -7.55
N LEU A 171 -54.21 0.32 -7.37
CA LEU A 171 -54.88 -0.97 -7.45
C LEU A 171 -55.90 -1.14 -6.32
N GLU A 172 -55.52 -0.78 -5.09
CA GLU A 172 -56.41 -0.82 -3.92
C GLU A 172 -57.63 0.11 -4.10
N GLU A 173 -57.41 1.34 -4.60
CA GLU A 173 -58.49 2.28 -4.93
C GLU A 173 -59.42 1.73 -6.02
N ALA A 174 -58.87 1.14 -7.09
CA ALA A 174 -59.66 0.55 -8.17
C ALA A 174 -60.49 -0.66 -7.70
N LEU A 175 -59.95 -1.47 -6.78
CA LEU A 175 -60.69 -2.58 -6.15
C LEU A 175 -61.88 -2.08 -5.33
N LEU A 176 -61.67 -1.06 -4.48
CA LEU A 176 -62.75 -0.44 -3.71
C LEU A 176 -63.81 0.20 -4.61
N ALA A 177 -63.39 0.90 -5.68
CA ALA A 177 -64.31 1.45 -6.67
C ALA A 177 -65.11 0.33 -7.38
N ASN A 178 -64.48 -0.81 -7.69
CA ASN A 178 -65.19 -1.93 -8.29
C ASN A 178 -66.22 -2.55 -7.32
N GLU A 179 -65.85 -2.72 -6.06
CA GLU A 179 -66.74 -3.27 -5.04
C GLU A 179 -67.96 -2.37 -4.81
N THR A 180 -67.75 -1.06 -4.70
CA THR A 180 -68.85 -0.09 -4.59
C THR A 180 -69.77 -0.08 -5.80
N LEU A 181 -69.22 -0.17 -7.02
CA LEU A 181 -70.02 -0.32 -8.24
C LEU A 181 -70.82 -1.63 -8.26
N ARG A 182 -70.24 -2.75 -7.81
CA ARG A 182 -70.95 -4.03 -7.69
C ARG A 182 -72.11 -3.96 -6.71
N LEU A 183 -71.90 -3.36 -5.54
CA LEU A 183 -72.97 -3.15 -4.55
C LEU A 183 -74.08 -2.25 -5.10
N ASN A 184 -73.72 -1.15 -5.77
CA ASN A 184 -74.69 -0.26 -6.42
C ASN A 184 -75.49 -0.98 -7.51
N LEU A 185 -74.84 -1.81 -8.33
CA LEU A 185 -75.51 -2.60 -9.37
C LEU A 185 -76.50 -3.58 -8.74
N ALA A 186 -76.09 -4.34 -7.71
CA ALA A 186 -76.97 -5.27 -7.00
C ALA A 186 -78.19 -4.56 -6.38
N GLN A 187 -77.99 -3.36 -5.82
CA GLN A 187 -79.08 -2.54 -5.30
C GLN A 187 -80.06 -2.12 -6.41
N ARG A 188 -79.55 -1.70 -7.58
CA ARG A 188 -80.38 -1.32 -8.74
C ARG A 188 -81.15 -2.51 -9.31
N GLU A 189 -80.54 -3.70 -9.37
CA GLU A 189 -81.22 -4.93 -9.78
C GLU A 189 -82.37 -5.29 -8.84
N LEU A 190 -82.16 -5.15 -7.52
CA LEU A 190 -83.21 -5.34 -6.53
C LEU A 190 -84.36 -4.34 -6.70
N ASP A 191 -84.04 -3.06 -6.92
CA ASP A 191 -85.05 -2.02 -7.11
C ASP A 191 -85.85 -2.24 -8.42
N LEU A 192 -85.20 -2.69 -9.49
CA LEU A 192 -85.87 -3.10 -10.73
C LEU A 192 -86.80 -4.29 -10.49
N ALA A 193 -86.35 -5.33 -9.78
CA ALA A 193 -87.18 -6.49 -9.44
C ALA A 193 -88.42 -6.09 -8.62
N LYS A 194 -88.28 -5.13 -7.69
CA LYS A 194 -89.42 -4.55 -6.94
C LYS A 194 -90.38 -3.81 -7.86
N GLN A 195 -89.87 -3.00 -8.79
CA GLN A 195 -90.70 -2.29 -9.77
C GLN A 195 -91.46 -3.27 -10.68
N ASP A 196 -90.79 -4.31 -11.17
CA ASP A 196 -91.43 -5.35 -11.99
C ASP A 196 -92.54 -6.07 -11.22
N ALA A 197 -92.31 -6.45 -9.96
CA ALA A 197 -93.34 -7.04 -9.11
C ALA A 197 -94.53 -6.09 -8.91
N HIS A 198 -94.27 -4.79 -8.73
CA HIS A 198 -95.32 -3.78 -8.62
C HIS A 198 -96.12 -3.62 -9.92
N ILE A 199 -95.45 -3.59 -11.07
CA ILE A 199 -96.10 -3.53 -12.39
C ILE A 199 -96.96 -4.79 -12.61
N GLN A 200 -96.47 -5.97 -12.24
CA GLN A 200 -97.25 -7.21 -12.35
C GLN A 200 -98.51 -7.15 -11.47
N SER A 201 -98.40 -6.67 -10.23
CA SER A 201 -99.54 -6.46 -9.35
C SER A 201 -100.56 -5.48 -9.96
N LEU A 202 -100.11 -4.32 -10.46
CA LEU A 202 -100.97 -3.35 -11.13
C LEU A 202 -101.66 -3.93 -12.38
N LYS A 203 -100.94 -4.75 -13.16
CA LYS A 203 -101.51 -5.45 -14.32
C LYS A 203 -102.61 -6.43 -13.90
N GLN A 204 -102.41 -7.18 -12.81
CA GLN A 204 -103.43 -8.07 -12.25
C GLN A 204 -104.65 -7.29 -11.78
N THR A 205 -104.46 -6.22 -10.99
CA THR A 205 -105.59 -5.40 -10.52
C THR A 205 -106.36 -4.78 -11.69
N HIS A 206 -105.66 -4.30 -12.72
CA HIS A 206 -106.31 -3.77 -13.92
C HIS A 206 -107.08 -4.85 -14.69
N ALA A 207 -106.55 -6.07 -14.79
CA ALA A 207 -107.25 -7.19 -15.41
C ALA A 207 -108.50 -7.61 -14.63
N ASP A 208 -108.43 -7.59 -13.30
CA ASP A 208 -109.58 -7.83 -12.42
C ASP A 208 -110.64 -6.74 -12.56
N GLU A 209 -110.23 -5.47 -12.60
CA GLU A 209 -111.11 -4.31 -12.82
C GLU A 209 -111.80 -4.39 -14.19
N LEU A 210 -111.04 -4.73 -15.24
CA LEU A 210 -111.59 -4.91 -16.59
C LEU A 210 -112.60 -6.06 -16.64
N SER A 211 -112.30 -7.16 -15.95
CA SER A 211 -113.22 -8.30 -15.83
C SER A 211 -114.49 -7.93 -15.06
N ARG A 212 -114.38 -7.11 -14.01
CA ARG A 212 -115.52 -6.56 -13.28
C ARG A 212 -116.38 -5.66 -14.17
N GLN A 213 -115.75 -4.72 -14.90
CA GLN A 213 -116.47 -3.87 -15.86
C GLN A 213 -117.16 -4.68 -16.96
N GLN A 214 -116.54 -5.75 -17.46
CA GLN A 214 -117.18 -6.64 -18.43
C GLN A 214 -118.38 -7.37 -17.83
N LYS A 215 -118.28 -7.86 -16.59
CA LYS A 215 -119.42 -8.46 -15.88
C LYS A 215 -120.54 -7.46 -15.63
N GLU A 216 -120.22 -6.23 -15.25
CA GLU A 216 -121.21 -5.16 -15.11
C GLU A 216 -121.87 -4.81 -16.44
N LYS A 217 -121.11 -4.71 -17.54
CA LYS A 217 -121.66 -4.53 -18.88
C LYS A 217 -122.58 -5.69 -19.27
N GLN A 218 -122.16 -6.94 -19.08
CA GLN A 218 -123.00 -8.11 -19.35
C GLN A 218 -124.27 -8.11 -18.50
N PHE A 219 -124.18 -7.75 -17.23
CA PHE A 219 -125.33 -7.61 -16.35
C PHE A 219 -126.26 -6.50 -16.83
N THR A 220 -125.71 -5.35 -17.23
CA THR A 220 -126.48 -4.23 -17.79
C THR A 220 -127.17 -4.61 -19.09
N ASP A 221 -126.48 -5.35 -19.98
CA ASP A 221 -127.02 -5.86 -21.24
C ASP A 221 -128.10 -6.91 -21.01
N GLN A 222 -127.92 -7.85 -20.08
CA GLN A 222 -128.95 -8.82 -19.69
C GLN A 222 -130.16 -8.13 -19.06
N THR A 223 -129.94 -7.13 -18.21
CA THR A 223 -131.02 -6.33 -17.63
C THR A 223 -131.76 -5.55 -18.72
N ASN A 224 -131.03 -4.98 -19.69
CA ASN A 224 -131.62 -4.32 -20.85
C ASN A 224 -132.42 -5.29 -21.73
N GLN A 225 -131.94 -6.52 -21.93
CA GLN A 225 -132.68 -7.57 -22.65
C GLN A 225 -133.95 -7.98 -21.90
N GLN A 226 -133.87 -8.18 -20.58
CA GLN A 226 -135.05 -8.43 -19.74
C GLN A 226 -136.04 -7.26 -19.81
N TRP A 227 -135.55 -6.01 -19.80
CA TRP A 227 -136.39 -4.84 -20.01
C TRP A 227 -137.04 -4.83 -21.41
N GLN A 228 -136.34 -5.28 -22.45
CA GLN A 228 -136.90 -5.41 -23.80
C GLN A 228 -137.95 -6.52 -23.86
N GLU A 229 -137.72 -7.68 -23.23
CA GLU A 229 -138.70 -8.76 -23.15
C GLU A 229 -139.95 -8.34 -22.37
N ILE A 230 -139.79 -7.64 -21.23
CA ILE A 230 -140.91 -7.05 -20.49
C ILE A 230 -141.65 -6.04 -21.38
N ARG A 231 -140.92 -5.22 -22.14
CA ARG A 231 -141.51 -4.25 -23.07
C ARG A 231 -142.30 -4.95 -24.18
N ASP A 232 -141.82 -6.05 -24.72
CA ASP A 232 -142.50 -6.85 -25.74
C ASP A 232 -143.69 -7.63 -25.18
N GLN A 233 -143.59 -8.14 -23.95
CA GLN A 233 -144.71 -8.74 -23.23
C GLN A 233 -145.82 -7.70 -22.97
N LEU A 234 -145.46 -6.49 -22.53
CA LEU A 234 -146.39 -5.36 -22.41
C LEU A 234 -147.01 -4.99 -23.76
N ARG A 235 -146.24 -5.05 -24.85
CA ARG A 235 -146.76 -4.82 -26.22
C ARG A 235 -147.73 -5.93 -26.65
N SER A 236 -147.46 -7.18 -26.29
CA SER A 236 -148.33 -8.33 -26.55
C SER A 236 -149.61 -8.26 -25.72
N LEU A 237 -149.53 -7.82 -24.45
CA LEU A 237 -150.67 -7.52 -23.60
C LEU A 237 -151.49 -6.38 -24.19
N ASN A 238 -150.84 -5.32 -24.68
CA ASN A 238 -151.52 -4.21 -25.33
C ASN A 238 -152.23 -4.66 -26.64
N SER A 239 -151.61 -5.56 -27.42
CA SER A 239 -152.26 -6.18 -28.59
C SER A 239 -153.41 -7.12 -28.20
N SER A 240 -153.30 -7.81 -27.06
CA SER A 240 -154.34 -8.69 -26.51
C SER A 240 -155.52 -7.87 -25.97
N VAL A 241 -155.27 -6.74 -25.32
CA VAL A 241 -156.29 -5.76 -24.91
C VAL A 241 -156.99 -5.18 -26.13
N ASN A 242 -156.26 -4.78 -27.18
CA ASN A 242 -156.87 -4.34 -28.44
C ASN A 242 -157.71 -5.47 -29.09
N SER A 243 -157.28 -6.72 -29.04
CA SER A 243 -158.04 -7.86 -29.57
C SER A 243 -159.27 -8.24 -28.72
N LEU A 244 -159.26 -7.92 -27.42
CA LEU A 244 -160.41 -8.06 -26.54
C LEU A 244 -161.42 -6.93 -26.77
N GLN A 245 -160.97 -5.72 -27.08
CA GLN A 245 -161.82 -4.62 -27.55
C GLN A 245 -162.50 -4.92 -28.89
N ASP A 246 -161.80 -5.59 -29.83
CA ASP A 246 -162.40 -5.99 -31.11
C ASP A 246 -163.38 -7.17 -30.99
N LYS A 247 -163.22 -8.06 -29.99
CA LYS A 247 -164.16 -9.17 -29.76
C LYS A 247 -165.40 -8.81 -28.93
N ASP A 248 -165.37 -7.71 -28.18
CA ASP A 248 -166.55 -7.19 -27.47
C ASP A 248 -167.48 -6.35 -28.38
N ASN A 249 -166.98 -5.84 -29.51
CA ASN A 249 -167.80 -5.11 -30.49
C ASN A 249 -168.64 -6.02 -31.41
N ASP A 250 -168.35 -7.34 -31.48
CA ASP A 250 -168.97 -8.26 -32.45
C ASP A 250 -170.05 -9.20 -31.86
N ARG A 251 -170.39 -9.07 -30.57
CA ARG A 251 -171.51 -9.78 -29.91
C ARG A 251 -172.79 -8.96 -29.76
N GLY A 252 -172.89 -7.81 -30.43
CA GLY A 252 -174.07 -6.93 -30.43
C GLY A 252 -175.06 -7.10 -31.59
N ARG A 253 -174.92 -8.11 -32.46
CA ARG A 253 -175.85 -8.31 -33.60
C ARG A 253 -176.17 -9.79 -33.86
N ARG A 254 -177.06 -10.39 -33.04
CA ARG A 254 -178.14 -11.30 -33.46
C ARG A 254 -178.92 -11.85 -32.25
N LYS A 255 -180.19 -11.43 -32.18
CA LYS A 255 -181.29 -11.77 -31.26
C LYS A 255 -181.27 -11.10 -29.89
#